data_AF-A0A968ZSF4-F1
#
_entry.id   AF-A0A968ZSF4-F1
#
_cell.length_a   1.000
_cell.length_b   1.000
_cell.length_c   1.000
_cell.angle_alpha   90.00
_cell.angle_beta   90.00
_cell.angle_gamma   90.00
#
_symmetry.space_group_name_H-M   'P 1'
#
loop_
_entity.id
_entity.type
_entity.pdbx_description
1 polymer ?
#
loop_
_entity_poly.entity_id
_entity_poly.type
_entity_poly.pdbx_seq_one_letter_code
_entity_poly.pdbx_strand_id
1 'polypeptide(L)'
;TDDRPVDHLHKNQSDIMHYFQAGSPITYILVDLEGNLRRVKLGLDIASGQVPQLLVPSGYWKAAVLESGEYGLLGESVAPGFDYRDMTIATADQVKAQLPNLWDVLSPYIRL
;
A
#
# COMPACT_ATOMS: atom_id res chain seq x y z
N THR A 1 3.18 1.73 13.19
CA THR A 1 3.61 2.54 14.35
C THR A 1 4.89 3.25 13.98
N ASP A 2 5.36 4.23 14.74
CA ASP A 2 6.59 4.96 14.44
C ASP A 2 7.86 4.08 14.48
N ASP A 3 7.87 3.04 15.31
CA ASP A 3 8.94 2.02 15.37
C ASP A 3 8.91 1.01 14.20
N ARG A 4 7.74 0.83 13.56
CA ARG A 4 7.53 0.01 12.37
C ARG A 4 6.59 0.73 11.40
N PRO A 5 7.09 1.75 10.68
CA PRO A 5 6.23 2.67 9.94
C PRO A 5 5.89 2.19 8.53
N VAL A 6 6.49 1.09 8.05
CA VAL A 6 6.35 0.61 6.67
C VAL A 6 5.67 -0.75 6.62
N ASP A 7 4.60 -0.84 5.84
CA ASP A 7 4.08 -2.08 5.26
C ASP A 7 4.67 -2.23 3.85
N HIS A 8 5.49 -3.26 3.69
CA HIS A 8 6.35 -3.44 2.52
C HIS A 8 5.56 -3.73 1.25
N LEU A 9 6.17 -3.45 0.10
CA LEU A 9 5.55 -3.59 -1.22
C LEU A 9 5.11 -5.03 -1.46
N HIS A 10 3.81 -5.23 -1.66
CA HIS A 10 3.21 -6.53 -1.95
C HIS A 10 1.97 -6.35 -2.83
N LYS A 11 1.45 -7.44 -3.36
CA LYS A 11 0.18 -7.48 -4.09
C LYS A 11 -0.63 -8.71 -3.70
N ASN A 12 -1.92 -8.67 -4.01
CA ASN A 12 -2.83 -9.79 -3.80
C ASN A 12 -3.63 -10.09 -5.09
N GLN A 13 -4.12 -11.32 -5.26
CA GLN A 13 -5.03 -11.69 -6.35
C GLN A 13 -6.49 -11.34 -6.06
N SER A 14 -6.82 -10.91 -4.85
CA SER A 14 -8.12 -10.38 -4.45
C SER A 14 -8.13 -8.86 -4.34
N ASP A 15 -9.31 -8.26 -4.48
CA ASP A 15 -9.52 -6.86 -4.14
C ASP A 15 -9.43 -6.67 -2.62
N ILE A 16 -8.87 -5.54 -2.20
CA ILE A 16 -8.75 -5.18 -0.78
C ILE A 16 -9.32 -3.78 -0.55
N MET A 17 -10.37 -3.71 0.27
CA MET A 17 -10.90 -2.46 0.78
C MET A 17 -10.22 -2.10 2.11
N HIS A 18 -9.71 -0.88 2.21
CA HIS A 18 -9.06 -0.34 3.39
C HIS A 18 -9.93 0.73 4.03
N TYR A 19 -10.04 0.70 5.35
CA TYR A 19 -10.86 1.62 6.13
C TYR A 19 -9.98 2.29 7.18
N PHE A 20 -9.88 3.62 7.15
CA PHE A 20 -9.23 4.34 8.23
C PHE A 20 -10.01 4.17 9.53
N GLN A 21 -9.33 3.88 10.64
CA GLN A 21 -9.97 3.71 11.95
C GLN A 21 -9.53 4.78 12.94
N ALA A 22 -8.22 4.98 13.12
CA ALA A 22 -7.68 5.91 14.12
C ALA A 22 -6.21 6.28 13.86
N GLY A 23 -5.71 7.28 14.60
CA GLY A 23 -4.30 7.68 14.58
C GLY A 23 -3.98 8.71 13.50
N SER A 24 -2.74 8.68 13.02
CA SER A 24 -2.26 9.55 11.94
C SER A 24 -2.56 8.96 10.57
N PRO A 25 -2.74 9.80 9.52
CA PRO A 25 -3.04 9.33 8.17
C PRO A 25 -1.89 8.48 7.61
N ILE A 26 -2.24 7.49 6.79
CA ILE A 26 -1.31 6.52 6.20
C ILE A 26 -1.19 6.80 4.71
N THR A 27 0.03 6.99 4.22
CA THR A 27 0.30 7.15 2.79
C THR A 27 0.41 5.78 2.14
N TYR A 28 -0.49 5.47 1.21
CA TYR A 28 -0.39 4.34 0.31
C TYR A 28 0.39 4.72 -0.94
N ILE A 29 1.34 3.88 -1.33
CA ILE A 29 2.05 3.90 -2.61
C ILE A 29 1.47 2.75 -3.43
N LEU A 30 0.83 3.07 -4.56
CA LEU A 30 0.14 2.10 -5.39
C LEU A 30 0.69 2.14 -6.81
N VAL A 31 0.86 0.97 -7.43
CA VAL A 31 1.17 0.83 -8.85
C VAL A 31 0.10 -0.05 -9.49
N ASP A 32 -0.55 0.46 -10.53
CA ASP A 32 -1.55 -0.28 -11.29
C ASP A 32 -0.94 -1.30 -12.27
N LEU A 33 -1.79 -1.98 -13.03
CA LEU A 33 -1.38 -3.03 -13.97
C LEU A 33 -0.62 -2.46 -15.19
N GLU A 34 -0.84 -1.19 -15.50
CA GLU A 34 -0.17 -0.45 -16.56
C GLU A 34 1.15 0.19 -16.10
N GLY A 35 1.49 0.08 -14.80
CA GLY A 35 2.71 0.62 -14.23
C GLY A 35 2.61 2.09 -13.81
N ASN A 36 1.41 2.67 -13.72
CA ASN A 36 1.22 4.02 -13.23
C ASN A 36 1.30 4.07 -11.70
N LEU A 37 2.16 4.95 -11.19
CA LEU A 37 2.31 5.20 -9.76
C LEU A 37 1.28 6.23 -9.29
N ARG A 38 0.59 5.94 -8.18
CA ARG A 38 -0.21 6.91 -7.43
C ARG A 38 0.08 6.86 -5.94
N ARG A 39 -0.04 8.00 -5.27
CA ARG A 39 -0.01 8.10 -3.80
C ARG A 39 -1.39 8.52 -3.29
N VAL A 40 -1.85 7.89 -2.22
CA VAL A 40 -3.14 8.18 -1.59
C VAL A 40 -2.96 8.30 -0.09
N LYS A 41 -3.50 9.34 0.55
CA LYS A 41 -3.52 9.45 2.01
C LYS A 41 -4.85 8.91 2.56
N LEU A 42 -4.77 7.80 3.28
CA LEU A 42 -5.89 7.19 4.00
C LEU A 42 -6.03 7.90 5.36
N GLY A 43 -7.12 8.63 5.56
CA GLY A 43 -7.35 9.50 6.73
C GLY A 43 -8.67 10.26 6.66
N LEU A 44 -8.92 11.14 7.64
CA LEU A 44 -10.22 11.83 7.80
C LEU A 44 -10.21 13.32 7.40
N ASP A 45 -9.06 13.89 7.05
CA ASP A 45 -9.01 15.27 6.55
C ASP A 45 -9.38 15.33 5.07
N ILE A 46 -10.69 15.20 4.81
CA ILE A 46 -11.29 15.20 3.48
C ILE A 46 -11.03 16.53 2.75
N ALA A 47 -11.02 17.65 3.49
CA ALA A 47 -10.75 18.97 2.93
C ALA A 47 -9.33 19.05 2.34
N SER A 48 -8.37 18.34 2.92
CA SER A 48 -7.00 18.20 2.42
C SER A 48 -6.82 17.05 1.42
N GLY A 49 -7.90 16.43 0.95
CA GLY A 49 -7.85 15.35 -0.05
C GLY A 49 -7.52 13.96 0.50
N GLN A 50 -7.53 13.76 1.83
CA GLN A 50 -7.46 12.43 2.41
C GLN A 50 -8.76 11.67 2.15
N VAL A 51 -8.68 10.35 2.04
CA VAL A 51 -9.85 9.49 1.85
C VAL A 51 -10.05 8.59 3.07
N PRO A 52 -11.27 8.45 3.60
CA PRO A 52 -11.52 7.55 4.74
C PRO A 52 -11.51 6.06 4.33
N GLN A 53 -11.69 5.79 3.03
CA GLN A 53 -11.73 4.44 2.46
C GLN A 53 -10.95 4.38 1.15
N LEU A 54 -10.26 3.27 0.91
CA LEU A 54 -9.44 3.05 -0.28
C LEU A 54 -9.59 1.61 -0.79
N LEU A 55 -10.09 1.47 -2.01
CA LEU A 55 -10.04 0.22 -2.75
C LEU A 55 -8.68 0.08 -3.46
N VAL A 56 -7.99 -1.02 -3.19
CA VAL A 56 -6.86 -1.48 -3.99
C VAL A 56 -7.33 -2.69 -4.78
N PRO A 57 -7.47 -2.58 -6.11
CA PRO A 57 -7.86 -3.71 -6.94
C PRO A 57 -6.81 -4.81 -6.95
N SER A 58 -7.25 -6.02 -7.24
CA SER A 58 -6.40 -7.19 -7.47
C SER A 58 -5.25 -6.89 -8.43
N GLY A 59 -4.08 -7.44 -8.12
CA GLY A 59 -2.86 -7.34 -8.93
C GLY A 59 -2.08 -6.04 -8.76
N TYR A 60 -2.64 -5.01 -8.13
CA TYR A 60 -1.93 -3.77 -7.84
C TYR A 60 -0.81 -4.02 -6.83
N TRP A 61 0.36 -3.45 -7.06
CA TRP A 61 1.37 -3.35 -6.01
C TRP A 61 0.94 -2.26 -5.02
N LYS A 62 0.98 -2.57 -3.72
CA LYS A 62 0.72 -1.65 -2.63
C LYS A 62 1.83 -1.69 -1.58
N ALA A 63 2.20 -0.52 -1.08
CA ALA A 63 2.94 -0.34 0.16
C ALA A 63 2.23 0.75 0.99
N ALA A 64 2.35 0.69 2.31
CA ALA A 64 1.77 1.68 3.20
C ALA A 64 2.85 2.25 4.13
N VAL A 65 2.79 3.56 4.39
CA VAL A 65 3.78 4.26 5.22
C VAL A 65 3.10 5.21 6.18
N LEU A 66 3.48 5.11 7.46
CA LEU A 66 3.22 6.11 8.47
C LEU A 66 4.32 7.18 8.41
N GLU A 67 4.05 8.31 7.76
CA GLU A 67 5.03 9.39 7.56
C GLU A 67 5.32 10.18 8.85
N SER A 68 4.37 10.20 9.78
CA SER A 68 4.44 10.95 11.03
C SER A 68 3.44 10.41 12.05
N GLY A 69 3.67 10.71 13.33
CA GLY A 69 2.81 10.29 14.43
C GLY A 69 3.16 8.90 14.95
N GLU A 70 2.59 8.56 16.12
CA GLU A 70 2.93 7.34 16.85
C GLU A 70 2.34 6.08 16.20
N TYR A 71 1.09 6.16 15.71
CA TYR A 71 0.42 5.05 15.05
C TYR A 71 -0.61 5.52 14.02
N GLY A 72 -0.92 4.63 13.09
CA GLY A 72 -2.12 4.67 12.24
C GLY A 72 -2.78 3.30 12.30
N LEU A 73 -4.10 3.28 12.49
CA LEU A 73 -4.90 2.07 12.58
C LEU A 73 -5.89 2.03 11.41
N LEU A 74 -5.95 0.90 10.73
CA LEU A 74 -6.87 0.64 9.62
C LEU A 74 -7.48 -0.75 9.75
N GLY A 75 -8.60 -0.96 9.07
CA GLY A 75 -9.17 -2.29 8.81
C GLY A 75 -9.06 -2.64 7.34
N GLU A 76 -8.94 -3.93 7.02
CA GLU A 76 -8.99 -4.44 5.65
C GLU A 76 -10.12 -5.46 5.49
N SER A 77 -10.82 -5.40 4.37
CA SER A 77 -11.71 -6.46 3.91
C SER A 77 -11.22 -6.95 2.55
N VAL A 78 -11.08 -8.26 2.40
CA VAL A 78 -10.49 -8.90 1.22
C VAL A 78 -11.54 -9.79 0.56
N ALA A 79 -11.75 -9.62 -0.74
CA ALA A 79 -12.75 -10.38 -1.49
C ALA A 79 -12.21 -10.77 -2.89
N PRO A 80 -12.20 -12.07 -3.25
CA PRO A 80 -12.43 -13.26 -2.43
C PRO A 80 -11.52 -13.33 -1.18
N GLY A 81 -11.88 -14.15 -0.19
CA GLY A 81 -11.19 -14.20 1.11
C GLY A 81 -9.67 -14.42 0.99
N PHE A 82 -8.91 -13.83 1.91
CA PHE A 82 -7.45 -13.88 1.87
C PHE A 82 -6.89 -15.31 1.97
N ASP A 83 -5.94 -15.63 1.10
CA ASP A 83 -5.07 -16.79 1.19
C ASP A 83 -3.60 -16.38 0.92
N TYR A 84 -2.65 -16.99 1.62
CA TYR A 84 -1.23 -16.73 1.40
C TYR A 84 -0.76 -17.05 -0.01
N ARG A 85 -1.42 -17.99 -0.70
CA ARG A 85 -1.13 -18.34 -2.10
C ARG A 85 -1.42 -17.19 -3.07
N ASP A 86 -2.28 -16.27 -2.66
CA ASP A 86 -2.71 -15.13 -3.47
C ASP A 86 -1.83 -13.89 -3.22
N MET A 87 -1.04 -13.90 -2.14
CA MET A 87 -0.18 -12.78 -1.78
C MET A 87 1.24 -12.95 -2.32
N THR A 88 1.77 -11.90 -2.94
CA THR A 88 3.16 -11.84 -3.37
C THR A 88 3.86 -10.64 -2.74
N ILE A 89 4.94 -10.88 -2.02
CA ILE A 89 5.86 -9.82 -1.55
C ILE A 89 6.84 -9.50 -2.67
N ALA A 90 7.04 -8.22 -2.96
CA ALA A 90 7.94 -7.79 -4.02
C ALA A 90 9.41 -8.10 -3.69
N THR A 91 10.16 -8.56 -4.68
CA THR A 91 11.63 -8.64 -4.60
C THR A 91 12.29 -7.54 -5.42
N ALA A 92 13.54 -7.22 -5.09
CA ALA A 92 14.32 -6.24 -5.84
C ALA A 92 14.41 -6.57 -7.34
N ASP A 93 14.68 -7.83 -7.67
CA ASP A 93 14.81 -8.28 -9.05
C ASP A 93 13.48 -8.19 -9.82
N GLN A 94 12.36 -8.52 -9.17
CA GLN A 94 11.03 -8.39 -9.77
C GLN A 94 10.72 -6.93 -10.11
N VAL A 95 10.97 -6.00 -9.17
CA VAL A 95 10.69 -4.57 -9.39
C VAL A 95 11.60 -4.01 -10.47
N LYS A 96 12.91 -4.33 -10.46
CA LYS A 96 13.84 -3.88 -11.52
C LYS A 96 13.47 -4.40 -12.90
N ALA A 97 12.96 -5.63 -12.99
CA ALA A 97 12.56 -6.23 -14.26
C ALA A 97 11.22 -5.69 -14.78
N GLN A 98 10.23 -5.54 -13.90
CA GLN A 98 8.84 -5.21 -14.29
C GLN A 98 8.55 -3.71 -14.28
N LEU A 99 9.19 -2.97 -13.36
CA LEU A 99 8.94 -1.55 -13.12
C LEU A 99 10.27 -0.77 -13.02
N PRO A 100 11.18 -0.88 -14.01
CA PRO A 100 12.53 -0.30 -13.92
C PRO A 100 12.51 1.22 -13.66
N ASN A 101 11.57 1.93 -14.27
CA ASN A 101 11.43 3.39 -14.12
C ASN A 101 10.94 3.82 -12.74
N LEU A 102 10.43 2.89 -11.92
CA LEU A 102 9.95 3.16 -10.56
C LEU A 102 10.91 2.63 -9.48
N TRP A 103 12.07 2.07 -9.84
CA TRP A 103 13.01 1.48 -8.90
C TRP A 103 13.40 2.44 -7.77
N ASP A 104 13.77 3.68 -8.10
CA ASP A 104 14.20 4.66 -7.10
C ASP A 104 13.07 5.02 -6.13
N VAL A 105 11.82 4.96 -6.60
CA VAL A 105 10.64 5.26 -5.79
C VAL A 105 10.21 4.07 -4.93
N LEU A 106 10.33 2.85 -5.44
CA LEU A 106 9.81 1.63 -4.81
C LEU A 106 10.84 0.91 -3.94
N SER A 107 12.13 1.07 -4.21
CA SER A 107 13.21 0.39 -3.46
C SER A 107 13.18 0.62 -1.95
N PRO A 108 12.74 1.78 -1.39
CA PRO A 108 12.60 1.94 0.06
C PRO A 108 11.54 1.04 0.69
N TYR A 109 10.60 0.51 -0.10
CA TYR A 109 9.48 -0.30 0.37
C TYR A 109 9.70 -1.79 0.12
N ILE A 110 10.82 -2.20 -0.48
CA ILE A 110 11.16 -3.60 -0.66
C ILE A 110 11.72 -4.14 0.66
N ARG A 111 11.24 -5.31 1.06
CA ARG A 111 11.77 -6.00 2.24
C ARG A 111 13.16 -6.55 1.91
N LEU A 112 14.17 -6.15 2.69
CA LEU A 112 15.53 -6.70 2.64
C LEU A 112 15.59 -8.13 3.18
#